data_AF-A0A6P0HS07-F1
#
_entry.id   AF-A0A6P0HS07-F1
#
_cell.length_a   1.000
_cell.length_b   1.000
_cell.length_c   1.000
_cell.angle_alpha   90.00
_cell.angle_beta   90.00
_cell.angle_gamma   90.00
#
_symmetry.space_group_name_H-M   'P 1'
#
loop_
_entity.id
_entity.type
_entity.pdbx_description
1 polymer ?
#
loop_
_entity_poly.entity_id
_entity_poly.type
_entity_poly.pdbx_seq_one_letter_code
_entity_poly.pdbx_strand_id
1 'polypeptide(L)'
;MPKSAGNSNVEKLKTGKAKFLVLLVGINQYDDGGIDDLNYCVNDCQKLKVALEKATQVFPEKNIIVHHDHTPELPIVDVVKQSLEKLVTQATKEDTILVYFSGHGFLDKQTQQPILCLKNTQINSLATTGLPVGEVLLVLRELWEKRRDGILSLQVYQEEIGGFKEVLENKAEDVRRGLHGEEESCAQFIFLELVQLGEEGKDTRRRVLKSELLGKKYGKEVMESVLKKLSDARLIVVGGDRSPLTPLNKGGTHQQEKASLVVGGNLSPLVPLSKGGTHQQEKVAFSQESLPNATKPHSILEDNNKKAPLPKGGLGGSEITVEVAHEILIRHWSTLRQWLDKNRTRLQEQREIDERAKKWKQVGQVDGSLLKDVELQQAEKLYIKYKDKFSKDSRKFIEAGIDLRRREEEEKRLRRQRTIGISVATLYGHQAQVYQVSFSPDGKLLASASGDGTVRVWQTDGISVATLEGHKDRVNQVSFSPDGKLLASAGNDNTVRVWQTDGTPVATLEGHKDRVNHVSFSPDGKLLASTSRDGTVRVWQTDGTPVATLEGHKDRVNHLTFSHDSKLLASASGNGTVLVWQIDGTPVATLEKHKNQVNHISFSPDGKLLASAGSDNTVRVWQFVHN
;
A
#
# COMPACT_ATOMS: atom_id res chain seq x y z
N MET A 1 -49.46 -8.76 9.46
CA MET A 1 -50.61 -8.33 8.65
C MET A 1 -50.23 -8.37 7.18
N PRO A 2 -50.85 -9.22 6.34
CA PRO A 2 -50.57 -9.21 4.90
C PRO A 2 -51.27 -7.99 4.26
N LYS A 3 -50.52 -7.26 3.43
CA LYS A 3 -51.03 -6.14 2.62
C LYS A 3 -51.84 -6.71 1.46
N SER A 4 -53.04 -6.17 1.25
CA SER A 4 -53.86 -6.48 0.08
C SER A 4 -53.15 -6.01 -1.19
N ALA A 5 -52.97 -6.92 -2.14
CA ALA A 5 -52.71 -6.54 -3.51
C ALA A 5 -54.01 -5.94 -4.08
N GLY A 6 -53.89 -4.75 -4.66
CA GLY A 6 -55.01 -3.97 -5.15
C GLY A 6 -55.80 -4.66 -6.25
N ASN A 7 -57.09 -4.37 -6.28
CA ASN A 7 -58.07 -4.53 -7.36
C ASN A 7 -57.57 -5.30 -8.60
N SER A 8 -57.55 -6.62 -8.51
CA SER A 8 -57.76 -7.45 -9.69
C SER A 8 -59.23 -7.36 -10.06
N ASN A 9 -59.53 -6.99 -11.31
CA ASN A 9 -60.87 -7.06 -11.88
C ASN A 9 -61.53 -8.39 -11.50
N VAL A 10 -62.51 -8.35 -10.61
CA VAL A 10 -63.40 -9.48 -10.36
C VAL A 10 -64.36 -9.53 -11.54
N GLU A 11 -63.92 -10.08 -12.66
CA GLU A 11 -64.87 -10.67 -13.60
C GLU A 11 -65.58 -11.78 -12.83
N LYS A 12 -66.81 -11.48 -12.40
CA LYS A 12 -67.74 -12.51 -11.94
C LYS A 12 -67.73 -13.61 -12.99
N LEU A 13 -67.32 -14.82 -12.63
CA LEU A 13 -67.49 -16.04 -13.43
C LEU A 13 -68.94 -16.08 -13.93
N LYS A 14 -69.16 -15.69 -15.19
CA LYS A 14 -70.49 -15.56 -15.81
C LYS A 14 -71.08 -16.92 -16.17
N THR A 15 -70.32 -17.99 -16.04
CA THR A 15 -70.71 -19.35 -16.35
C THR A 15 -70.31 -20.23 -15.18
N GLY A 16 -71.27 -20.85 -14.50
CA GLY A 16 -71.02 -21.81 -13.42
C GLY A 16 -70.41 -23.13 -13.91
N LYS A 17 -69.37 -23.06 -14.75
CA LYS A 17 -68.74 -24.18 -15.44
C LYS A 17 -67.22 -24.31 -15.19
N ALA A 18 -66.56 -23.26 -14.70
CA ALA A 18 -65.13 -23.32 -14.41
C ALA A 18 -64.86 -24.07 -13.10
N LYS A 19 -64.00 -25.08 -13.16
CA LYS A 19 -63.58 -25.90 -12.03
C LYS A 19 -62.34 -25.30 -11.37
N PHE A 20 -62.30 -25.40 -10.04
CA PHE A 20 -61.09 -25.14 -9.27
C PHE A 20 -60.44 -26.47 -8.88
N LEU A 21 -59.30 -26.76 -9.52
CA LEU A 21 -58.56 -28.01 -9.36
C LEU A 21 -57.29 -27.74 -8.56
N VAL A 22 -57.12 -28.42 -7.41
CA VAL A 22 -55.94 -28.25 -6.55
C VAL A 22 -55.27 -29.59 -6.31
N LEU A 23 -53.96 -29.63 -6.50
CA LEU A 23 -53.11 -30.73 -6.06
C LEU A 23 -52.11 -30.20 -5.04
N LEU A 24 -52.18 -30.70 -3.81
CA LEU A 24 -51.19 -30.42 -2.77
C LEU A 24 -50.35 -31.67 -2.54
N VAL A 25 -49.03 -31.58 -2.71
CA VAL A 25 -48.11 -32.69 -2.49
C VAL A 25 -47.11 -32.29 -1.41
N GLY A 26 -47.17 -32.97 -0.27
CA GLY A 26 -46.28 -32.78 0.89
C GLY A 26 -45.84 -34.14 1.42
N ILE A 27 -44.99 -34.80 0.64
CA ILE A 27 -44.49 -36.16 0.87
C ILE A 27 -43.01 -36.08 1.24
N ASN A 28 -42.67 -36.61 2.40
CA ASN A 28 -41.30 -36.77 2.91
C ASN A 28 -40.72 -38.15 2.57
N GLN A 29 -41.56 -39.18 2.55
CA GLN A 29 -41.14 -40.57 2.30
C GLN A 29 -42.05 -41.20 1.25
N TYR A 30 -41.44 -41.64 0.14
CA TYR A 30 -42.10 -42.47 -0.86
C TYR A 30 -41.78 -43.94 -0.58
N ASP A 31 -42.72 -44.84 -0.86
CA ASP A 31 -42.51 -46.29 -0.73
C ASP A 31 -41.67 -46.88 -1.90
N ASP A 32 -41.36 -46.06 -2.91
CA ASP A 32 -40.57 -46.45 -4.07
C ASP A 32 -39.06 -46.48 -3.75
N GLY A 33 -38.45 -47.66 -3.85
CA GLY A 33 -37.00 -47.83 -3.69
C GLY A 33 -36.21 -47.10 -4.78
N GLY A 34 -35.57 -45.99 -4.42
CA GLY A 34 -34.72 -45.20 -5.33
C GLY A 34 -34.93 -43.68 -5.27
N ILE A 35 -35.84 -43.18 -4.42
CA ILE A 35 -36.07 -41.76 -4.21
C ILE A 35 -35.53 -41.36 -2.84
N ASP A 36 -34.68 -40.34 -2.79
CA ASP A 36 -34.11 -39.84 -1.54
C ASP A 36 -35.20 -39.24 -0.64
N ASP A 37 -35.20 -39.62 0.64
CA ASP A 37 -36.08 -39.04 1.67
C ASP A 37 -35.93 -37.51 1.75
N LEU A 38 -37.06 -36.81 1.75
CA LEU A 38 -37.13 -35.36 1.85
C LEU A 38 -37.62 -34.97 3.25
N ASN A 39 -36.95 -34.04 3.94
CA ASN A 39 -37.41 -33.57 5.25
C ASN A 39 -38.21 -32.26 5.11
N TYR A 40 -39.51 -32.37 4.75
CA TYR A 40 -40.43 -31.23 4.72
C TYR A 40 -41.45 -31.25 5.86
N CYS A 41 -42.11 -30.12 6.10
CA CYS A 41 -43.16 -30.00 7.10
C CYS A 41 -44.51 -30.46 6.53
N VAL A 42 -44.90 -31.72 6.75
CA VAL A 42 -46.19 -32.29 6.34
C VAL A 42 -47.39 -31.47 6.85
N ASN A 43 -47.23 -30.83 8.01
CA ASN A 43 -48.25 -29.97 8.62
C ASN A 43 -48.63 -28.74 7.77
N ASP A 44 -47.78 -28.30 6.85
CA ASP A 44 -48.05 -27.13 6.02
C ASP A 44 -49.07 -27.44 4.91
N CYS A 45 -49.03 -28.64 4.32
CA CYS A 45 -50.02 -29.07 3.32
C CYS A 45 -51.41 -29.26 3.93
N GLN A 46 -51.50 -29.79 5.15
CA GLN A 46 -52.77 -29.98 5.85
C GLN A 46 -53.40 -28.64 6.24
N LYS A 47 -52.62 -27.70 6.77
CA LYS A 47 -53.10 -26.35 7.10
C LYS A 47 -53.49 -25.56 5.85
N LEU A 48 -52.72 -25.69 4.77
CA LEU A 48 -53.00 -25.02 3.50
C LEU A 48 -54.26 -25.57 2.83
N LYS A 49 -54.50 -26.89 2.90
CA LYS A 49 -55.77 -27.51 2.46
C LYS A 49 -56.96 -26.84 3.14
N VAL A 50 -56.96 -26.80 4.48
CA VAL A 50 -58.05 -26.23 5.28
C VAL A 50 -58.25 -24.73 4.97
N ALA A 51 -57.16 -23.98 4.79
CA ALA A 51 -57.22 -22.58 4.42
C ALA A 51 -57.78 -22.36 3.01
N LEU A 52 -57.36 -23.17 2.03
CA LEU A 52 -57.84 -23.10 0.65
C LEU A 52 -59.32 -23.51 0.56
N GLU A 53 -59.75 -24.55 1.26
CA GLU A 53 -61.16 -24.96 1.32
C GLU A 53 -62.08 -23.85 1.85
N LYS A 54 -61.58 -23.07 2.81
CA LYS A 54 -62.30 -21.93 3.38
C LYS A 54 -62.29 -20.71 2.47
N ALA A 55 -61.17 -20.42 1.79
CA ALA A 55 -61.03 -19.27 0.90
C ALA A 55 -61.74 -19.46 -0.46
N THR A 56 -61.93 -20.71 -0.89
CA THR A 56 -62.45 -21.04 -2.24
C THR A 56 -63.91 -21.51 -2.22
N GLN A 57 -64.66 -21.19 -1.16
CA GLN A 57 -66.10 -21.49 -1.02
C GLN A 57 -66.98 -20.91 -2.15
N VAL A 58 -66.47 -19.91 -2.87
CA VAL A 58 -67.17 -19.21 -3.96
C VAL A 58 -67.17 -20.02 -5.27
N PHE A 59 -66.36 -21.08 -5.40
CA PHE A 59 -66.31 -21.93 -6.59
C PHE A 59 -67.35 -23.07 -6.51
N PRO A 60 -68.21 -23.25 -7.53
CA PRO A 60 -69.29 -24.24 -7.51
C PRO A 60 -68.79 -25.68 -7.69
N GLU A 61 -67.71 -25.90 -8.46
CA GLU A 61 -67.06 -27.21 -8.61
C GLU A 61 -65.60 -27.13 -8.19
N LYS A 62 -65.23 -27.91 -7.15
CA LYS A 62 -63.86 -27.97 -6.61
C LYS A 62 -63.38 -29.40 -6.45
N ASN A 63 -62.16 -29.69 -6.88
CA ASN A 63 -61.50 -30.97 -6.67
C ASN A 63 -60.13 -30.71 -6.04
N ILE A 64 -59.95 -31.09 -4.78
CA ILE A 64 -58.71 -30.89 -4.03
C ILE A 64 -58.15 -32.26 -3.68
N ILE A 65 -57.03 -32.61 -4.32
CA ILE A 65 -56.29 -33.85 -4.09
C ILE A 65 -55.08 -33.49 -3.22
N VAL A 66 -54.88 -34.23 -2.12
CA VAL A 66 -53.76 -34.00 -1.20
C VAL A 66 -53.02 -35.30 -0.95
N HIS A 67 -51.72 -35.32 -1.22
CA HIS A 67 -50.84 -36.44 -0.92
C HIS A 67 -49.86 -36.06 0.20
N HIS A 68 -49.80 -36.87 1.25
CA HIS A 68 -48.93 -36.65 2.41
C HIS A 68 -48.61 -37.94 3.20
N ASP A 69 -47.51 -37.96 3.95
CA ASP A 69 -47.02 -39.16 4.65
C ASP A 69 -47.83 -39.59 5.88
N HIS A 70 -48.67 -38.71 6.42
CA HIS A 70 -49.54 -39.03 7.57
C HIS A 70 -50.77 -39.89 7.21
N THR A 71 -50.75 -40.58 6.07
CA THR A 71 -51.80 -41.52 5.67
C THR A 71 -51.38 -42.96 6.00
N PRO A 72 -52.33 -43.91 6.20
CA PRO A 72 -51.99 -45.29 6.61
C PRO A 72 -51.13 -46.07 5.60
N GLU A 73 -51.16 -45.67 4.34
CA GLU A 73 -50.34 -46.18 3.25
C GLU A 73 -49.49 -45.04 2.72
N LEU A 74 -48.18 -45.25 2.57
CA LEU A 74 -47.29 -44.22 2.03
C LEU A 74 -47.63 -43.99 0.55
N PRO A 75 -47.70 -42.72 0.10
CA PRO A 75 -48.02 -42.42 -1.29
C PRO A 75 -46.89 -42.88 -2.23
N ILE A 76 -47.26 -43.68 -3.24
CA ILE A 76 -46.40 -44.16 -4.32
C ILE A 76 -46.37 -43.11 -5.44
N VAL A 77 -45.22 -42.91 -6.10
CA VAL A 77 -45.06 -41.91 -7.18
C VAL A 77 -46.07 -42.12 -8.31
N ASP A 78 -46.37 -43.36 -8.66
CA ASP A 78 -47.33 -43.65 -9.73
C ASP A 78 -48.76 -43.21 -9.37
N VAL A 79 -49.13 -43.17 -8.09
CA VAL A 79 -50.43 -42.63 -7.63
C VAL A 79 -50.47 -41.11 -7.74
N VAL A 80 -49.35 -40.43 -7.45
CA VAL A 80 -49.21 -38.98 -7.63
C VAL A 80 -49.24 -38.62 -9.12
N LYS A 81 -48.57 -39.40 -9.98
CA LYS A 81 -48.62 -39.25 -11.45
C LYS A 81 -50.02 -39.48 -12.00
N GLN A 82 -50.72 -40.55 -11.60
CA GLN A 82 -52.10 -40.78 -12.00
C GLN A 82 -53.04 -39.65 -11.55
N SER A 83 -52.79 -39.05 -10.38
CA SER A 83 -53.55 -37.89 -9.92
C SER A 83 -53.28 -36.64 -10.77
N LEU A 84 -52.03 -36.41 -11.17
CA LEU A 84 -51.64 -35.35 -12.11
C LEU A 84 -52.27 -35.57 -13.48
N GLU A 85 -52.19 -36.79 -14.04
CA GLU A 85 -52.78 -37.15 -15.32
C GLU A 85 -54.30 -36.99 -15.29
N LYS A 86 -54.96 -37.41 -14.20
CA LYS A 86 -56.41 -37.22 -14.01
C LYS A 86 -56.79 -35.74 -13.96
N LEU A 87 -55.99 -34.90 -13.30
CA LEU A 87 -56.23 -33.45 -13.26
C LEU A 87 -56.04 -32.80 -14.63
N VAL A 88 -55.00 -33.18 -15.36
CA VAL A 88 -54.73 -32.68 -16.72
C VAL A 88 -55.82 -33.12 -17.70
N THR A 89 -56.32 -34.36 -17.59
CA THR A 89 -57.36 -34.90 -18.48
C THR A 89 -58.74 -34.31 -18.20
N GLN A 90 -59.00 -33.88 -16.96
CA GLN A 90 -60.28 -33.29 -16.55
C GLN A 90 -60.35 -31.76 -16.72
N ALA A 91 -59.20 -31.11 -16.93
CA ALA A 91 -59.11 -29.66 -17.06
C ALA A 91 -59.48 -29.18 -18.47
N THR A 92 -60.27 -28.13 -18.51
CA THR A 92 -60.64 -27.38 -19.72
C THR A 92 -59.94 -26.02 -19.73
N LYS A 93 -59.97 -25.30 -20.86
CA LYS A 93 -59.28 -24.01 -21.03
C LYS A 93 -59.76 -22.91 -20.07
N GLU A 94 -60.92 -23.07 -19.45
CA GLU A 94 -61.54 -22.12 -18.51
C GLU A 94 -61.26 -22.48 -17.04
N ASP A 95 -60.63 -23.63 -16.78
CA ASP A 95 -60.40 -24.13 -15.42
C ASP A 95 -59.13 -23.53 -14.81
N THR A 96 -59.19 -23.26 -13.51
CA THR A 96 -58.03 -22.77 -12.75
C THR A 96 -57.40 -23.94 -12.00
N ILE A 97 -56.15 -24.27 -12.35
CA ILE A 97 -55.39 -25.35 -11.72
C ILE A 97 -54.31 -24.75 -10.80
N LEU A 98 -54.31 -25.16 -9.54
CA LEU A 98 -53.26 -24.85 -8.58
C LEU A 98 -52.53 -26.14 -8.20
N VAL A 99 -51.27 -26.27 -8.63
CA VAL A 99 -50.39 -27.35 -8.17
C VAL A 99 -49.40 -26.77 -7.18
N TYR A 100 -49.39 -27.30 -5.96
CA TYR A 100 -48.52 -26.87 -4.88
C TYR A 100 -47.68 -28.05 -4.39
N PHE A 101 -46.36 -27.85 -4.40
CA PHE A 101 -45.40 -28.74 -3.79
C PHE A 101 -44.87 -28.06 -2.52
N SER A 102 -44.87 -28.77 -1.39
CA SER A 102 -44.28 -28.26 -0.15
C SER A 102 -42.75 -28.25 -0.25
N GLY A 103 -42.11 -27.12 0.10
CA GLY A 103 -40.65 -26.98 0.13
C GLY A 103 -40.21 -25.78 0.98
N HIS A 104 -38.96 -25.79 1.45
CA HIS A 104 -38.39 -24.68 2.23
C HIS A 104 -37.87 -23.55 1.32
N GLY A 105 -38.28 -22.31 1.61
CA GLY A 105 -37.67 -21.11 1.06
C GLY A 105 -36.74 -20.46 2.08
N PHE A 106 -35.54 -20.06 1.67
CA PHE A 106 -34.60 -19.31 2.51
C PHE A 106 -34.32 -17.92 1.92
N LEU A 107 -34.20 -16.90 2.78
CA LEU A 107 -33.80 -15.56 2.39
C LEU A 107 -32.29 -15.42 2.64
N ASP A 108 -31.51 -15.31 1.57
CA ASP A 108 -30.07 -15.15 1.67
C ASP A 108 -29.72 -13.87 2.45
N LYS A 109 -28.92 -13.99 3.52
CA LYS A 109 -28.59 -12.86 4.40
C LYS A 109 -27.71 -11.81 3.71
N GLN A 110 -26.88 -12.21 2.74
CA GLN A 110 -25.99 -11.32 1.99
C GLN A 110 -26.68 -10.73 0.76
N THR A 111 -27.49 -11.52 0.05
CA THR A 111 -28.11 -11.09 -1.21
C THR A 111 -29.58 -10.66 -1.08
N GLN A 112 -30.22 -10.90 0.07
CA GLN A 112 -31.65 -10.65 0.34
C GLN A 112 -32.59 -11.27 -0.71
N GLN A 113 -32.14 -12.31 -1.41
CA GLN A 113 -32.95 -13.00 -2.41
C GLN A 113 -33.68 -14.21 -1.82
N PRO A 114 -34.97 -14.43 -2.15
CA PRO A 114 -35.67 -15.65 -1.80
C PRO A 114 -35.19 -16.80 -2.69
N ILE A 115 -34.76 -17.89 -2.07
CA ILE A 115 -34.25 -19.11 -2.73
C ILE A 115 -35.19 -20.26 -2.42
N LEU A 116 -35.65 -20.95 -3.46
CA LEU A 116 -36.46 -22.17 -3.39
C LEU A 116 -35.53 -23.38 -3.29
N CYS A 117 -35.61 -24.16 -2.22
CA CYS A 117 -34.76 -25.34 -2.03
C CYS A 117 -35.40 -26.56 -2.68
N LEU A 118 -34.73 -27.16 -3.66
CA LEU A 118 -35.20 -28.36 -4.38
C LEU A 118 -34.65 -29.67 -3.80
N LYS A 119 -33.66 -29.59 -2.90
CA LYS A 119 -33.07 -30.72 -2.15
C LYS A 119 -32.72 -30.28 -0.72
N ASN A 120 -32.39 -31.24 0.16
CA ASN A 120 -31.99 -30.98 1.55
C ASN A 120 -30.96 -29.84 1.62
N THR A 121 -31.32 -28.76 2.32
CA THR A 121 -30.64 -27.48 2.25
C THR A 121 -29.27 -27.53 2.92
N GLN A 122 -28.20 -27.75 2.16
CA GLN A 122 -26.85 -27.48 2.64
C GLN A 122 -26.56 -25.99 2.46
N ILE A 123 -26.65 -25.22 3.55
CA ILE A 123 -26.36 -23.76 3.57
C ILE A 123 -24.97 -23.45 2.97
N ASN A 124 -24.05 -24.41 3.03
CA ASN A 124 -22.68 -24.29 2.54
C ASN A 124 -22.52 -24.56 1.02
N SER A 125 -23.57 -25.03 0.32
CA SER A 125 -23.53 -25.34 -1.12
C SER A 125 -24.83 -24.97 -1.85
N LEU A 126 -25.20 -23.69 -1.79
CA LEU A 126 -26.41 -23.13 -2.41
C LEU A 126 -26.49 -23.33 -3.93
N ALA A 127 -25.34 -23.45 -4.63
CA ALA A 127 -25.28 -23.60 -6.09
C ALA A 127 -25.87 -24.94 -6.60
N THR A 128 -26.01 -25.94 -5.73
CA THR A 128 -26.49 -27.28 -6.09
C THR A 128 -27.82 -27.66 -5.44
N THR A 129 -28.30 -26.89 -4.47
CA THR A 129 -29.47 -27.25 -3.65
C THR A 129 -30.63 -26.26 -3.69
N GLY A 130 -30.44 -25.05 -4.23
CA GLY A 130 -31.48 -24.03 -4.26
C GLY A 130 -31.52 -23.22 -5.56
N LEU A 131 -32.73 -22.81 -5.96
CA LEU A 131 -32.99 -21.93 -7.10
C LEU A 131 -33.53 -20.58 -6.61
N PRO A 132 -32.86 -19.45 -6.89
CA PRO A 132 -33.42 -18.13 -6.62
C PRO A 132 -34.77 -17.96 -7.32
N VAL A 133 -35.76 -17.41 -6.62
CA VAL A 133 -37.13 -17.31 -7.16
C VAL A 133 -37.18 -16.34 -8.35
N GLY A 134 -36.39 -15.27 -8.33
CA GLY A 134 -36.30 -14.32 -9.46
C GLY A 134 -35.79 -14.98 -10.74
N GLU A 135 -34.90 -15.93 -10.57
CA GLU A 135 -34.33 -16.77 -11.61
C GLU A 135 -35.39 -17.69 -12.23
N VAL A 136 -36.09 -18.47 -11.39
CA VAL A 136 -37.20 -19.33 -11.81
C VAL A 136 -38.28 -18.54 -12.55
N LEU A 137 -38.65 -17.35 -12.07
CA LEU A 137 -39.66 -16.50 -12.71
C LEU A 137 -39.24 -15.98 -14.08
N LEU A 138 -37.94 -15.76 -14.30
CA LEU A 138 -37.43 -15.28 -15.59
C LEU A 138 -37.47 -16.41 -16.63
N VAL A 139 -37.02 -17.61 -16.26
CA VAL A 139 -37.10 -18.79 -17.12
C VAL A 139 -38.54 -19.20 -17.41
N LEU A 140 -39.42 -19.18 -16.41
CA LEU A 140 -40.84 -19.47 -16.62
C LEU A 140 -41.51 -18.47 -17.57
N ARG A 141 -41.12 -17.19 -17.54
CA ARG A 141 -41.63 -16.19 -18.48
C ARG A 141 -41.17 -16.46 -19.91
N GLU A 142 -39.89 -16.75 -20.12
CA GLU A 142 -39.34 -17.05 -21.45
C GLU A 142 -39.94 -18.35 -22.02
N LEU A 143 -40.09 -19.37 -21.17
CA LEU A 143 -40.84 -20.59 -21.49
C LEU A 143 -42.29 -20.29 -21.86
N TRP A 144 -42.94 -19.40 -21.10
CA TRP A 144 -44.30 -18.96 -21.38
C TRP A 144 -44.38 -18.26 -22.74
N GLU A 145 -43.47 -17.36 -23.07
CA GLU A 145 -43.47 -16.66 -24.37
C GLU A 145 -43.19 -17.60 -25.56
N LYS A 146 -42.37 -18.64 -25.37
CA LYS A 146 -42.06 -19.65 -26.40
C LYS A 146 -43.04 -20.83 -26.46
N ARG A 147 -44.14 -20.80 -25.69
CA ARG A 147 -45.14 -21.86 -25.67
C ARG A 147 -45.82 -22.02 -27.04
N ARG A 148 -45.94 -23.26 -27.52
CA ARG A 148 -46.72 -23.60 -28.72
C ARG A 148 -47.99 -24.33 -28.28
N ASP A 149 -49.14 -23.88 -28.77
CA ASP A 149 -50.47 -24.46 -28.44
C ASP A 149 -50.79 -24.56 -26.93
N GLY A 150 -50.20 -23.68 -26.12
CA GLY A 150 -50.39 -23.68 -24.66
C GLY A 150 -49.58 -24.77 -23.91
N ILE A 151 -48.72 -25.51 -24.61
CA ILE A 151 -47.89 -26.56 -24.05
C ILE A 151 -46.46 -26.06 -23.89
N LEU A 152 -45.91 -26.26 -22.69
CA LEU A 152 -44.49 -26.07 -22.39
C LEU A 152 -43.77 -27.40 -22.59
N SER A 153 -42.85 -27.49 -23.55
CA SER A 153 -42.11 -28.72 -23.80
C SER A 153 -40.72 -28.69 -23.16
N LEU A 154 -40.31 -29.83 -22.59
CA LEU A 154 -38.97 -30.01 -22.05
C LEU A 154 -37.90 -29.83 -23.14
N GLN A 155 -38.23 -30.18 -24.38
CA GLN A 155 -37.37 -30.01 -25.54
C GLN A 155 -37.10 -28.52 -25.85
N VAL A 156 -38.12 -27.65 -25.79
CA VAL A 156 -37.92 -26.19 -25.93
C VAL A 156 -37.07 -25.63 -24.80
N TYR A 157 -37.24 -26.14 -23.56
CA TYR A 157 -36.41 -25.75 -22.43
C TYR A 157 -34.92 -26.12 -22.62
N GLN A 158 -34.64 -27.33 -23.12
CA GLN A 158 -33.29 -27.87 -23.25
C GLN A 158 -32.59 -27.43 -24.54
N GLU A 159 -33.29 -27.35 -25.67
CA GLU A 159 -32.71 -27.11 -27.00
C GLU A 159 -32.84 -25.66 -27.48
N GLU A 160 -33.94 -24.94 -27.16
CA GLU A 160 -34.17 -23.57 -27.65
C GLU A 160 -33.90 -22.47 -26.60
N ILE A 161 -33.91 -22.84 -25.32
CA ILE A 161 -33.74 -21.94 -24.17
C ILE A 161 -32.39 -22.19 -23.48
N GLY A 162 -31.84 -23.41 -23.61
CA GLY A 162 -30.49 -23.74 -23.10
C GLY A 162 -30.41 -23.88 -21.58
N GLY A 163 -31.56 -24.11 -20.93
CA GLY A 163 -31.66 -24.20 -19.48
C GLY A 163 -31.43 -22.87 -18.74
N PHE A 164 -31.25 -22.96 -17.42
CA PHE A 164 -31.22 -21.80 -16.54
C PHE A 164 -30.10 -20.79 -16.85
N LYS A 165 -28.93 -21.31 -17.20
CA LYS A 165 -27.68 -20.55 -17.36
C LYS A 165 -27.61 -19.80 -18.69
N GLU A 166 -28.08 -20.41 -19.77
CA GLU A 166 -27.94 -19.84 -21.12
C GLU A 166 -28.97 -18.73 -21.40
N VAL A 167 -30.15 -18.74 -20.76
CA VAL A 167 -31.16 -17.68 -20.93
C VAL A 167 -30.63 -16.30 -20.53
N LEU A 168 -30.01 -16.23 -19.35
CA LEU A 168 -29.47 -14.96 -18.84
C LEU A 168 -28.24 -14.51 -19.63
N GLU A 169 -27.41 -15.45 -20.06
CA GLU A 169 -26.24 -15.17 -20.90
C GLU A 169 -26.66 -14.67 -22.29
N ASN A 170 -27.59 -15.36 -22.95
CA ASN A 170 -28.12 -14.97 -24.26
C ASN A 170 -28.81 -13.60 -24.19
N LYS A 171 -29.61 -13.36 -23.15
CA LYS A 171 -30.26 -12.06 -22.94
C LYS A 171 -29.27 -10.93 -22.69
N ALA A 172 -28.19 -11.18 -21.94
CA ALA A 172 -27.12 -10.21 -21.72
C ALA A 172 -26.33 -9.93 -23.01
N GLU A 173 -26.05 -10.97 -23.80
CA GLU A 173 -25.39 -10.85 -25.10
C GLU A 173 -26.26 -10.15 -26.15
N ASP A 174 -27.57 -10.39 -26.18
CA ASP A 174 -28.51 -9.71 -27.07
C ASP A 174 -28.55 -8.21 -26.79
N VAL A 175 -28.62 -7.83 -25.51
CA VAL A 175 -28.57 -6.44 -25.10
C VAL A 175 -27.22 -5.82 -25.46
N ARG A 176 -26.10 -6.53 -25.25
CA ARG A 176 -24.77 -6.06 -25.65
C ARG A 176 -24.67 -5.85 -27.16
N ARG A 177 -25.15 -6.80 -27.98
CA ARG A 177 -25.17 -6.70 -29.45
C ARG A 177 -25.99 -5.51 -29.94
N GLY A 178 -27.03 -5.11 -29.20
CA GLY A 178 -27.83 -3.92 -29.48
C GLY A 178 -27.19 -2.59 -29.04
N LEU A 179 -26.03 -2.61 -28.36
CA LEU A 179 -25.25 -1.41 -28.02
C LEU A 179 -24.11 -1.24 -29.02
N HIS A 180 -23.89 -0.01 -29.50
CA HIS A 180 -22.85 0.28 -30.49
C HIS A 180 -21.96 1.45 -30.06
N GLY A 181 -20.66 1.37 -30.40
CA GLY A 181 -19.70 2.45 -30.19
C GLY A 181 -19.47 2.80 -28.72
N GLU A 182 -19.77 4.05 -28.34
CA GLU A 182 -19.56 4.55 -26.98
C GLU A 182 -20.47 3.88 -25.95
N GLU A 183 -21.66 3.43 -26.35
CA GLU A 183 -22.62 2.78 -25.45
C GLU A 183 -22.12 1.42 -24.95
N GLU A 184 -21.45 0.63 -25.81
CA GLU A 184 -20.87 -0.66 -25.43
C GLU A 184 -19.72 -0.48 -24.43
N SER A 185 -18.85 0.48 -24.68
CA SER A 185 -17.75 0.81 -23.77
C SER A 185 -18.27 1.37 -22.43
N CYS A 186 -19.39 2.08 -22.46
CA CYS A 186 -20.09 2.56 -21.27
C CYS A 186 -20.70 1.39 -20.47
N ALA A 187 -21.35 0.44 -21.14
CA ALA A 187 -21.89 -0.76 -20.50
C ALA A 187 -20.78 -1.61 -19.86
N GLN A 188 -19.66 -1.82 -20.57
CA GLN A 188 -18.48 -2.48 -20.02
C GLN A 188 -17.98 -1.77 -18.75
N PHE A 189 -17.88 -0.44 -18.79
CA PHE A 189 -17.46 0.35 -17.63
C PHE A 189 -18.43 0.19 -16.44
N ILE A 190 -19.74 0.25 -16.68
CA ILE A 190 -20.76 0.09 -15.63
C ILE A 190 -20.61 -1.29 -14.97
N PHE A 191 -20.54 -2.37 -15.75
CA PHE A 191 -20.40 -3.71 -15.17
C PHE A 191 -19.09 -3.89 -14.39
N LEU A 192 -17.96 -3.33 -14.85
CA LEU A 192 -16.70 -3.38 -14.12
C LEU A 192 -16.73 -2.61 -12.78
N GLU A 193 -17.54 -1.55 -12.67
CA GLU A 193 -17.73 -0.81 -11.41
C GLU A 193 -18.70 -1.51 -10.45
N LEU A 194 -19.71 -2.21 -10.98
CA LEU A 194 -20.74 -2.92 -10.21
C LEU A 194 -20.31 -4.30 -9.67
N VAL A 195 -19.06 -4.72 -9.91
CA VAL A 195 -18.53 -6.02 -9.43
C VAL A 195 -17.44 -5.80 -8.39
N GLN A 196 -17.59 -6.41 -7.21
CA GLN A 196 -16.54 -6.54 -6.21
C GLN A 196 -15.65 -7.74 -6.58
N LEU A 197 -14.36 -7.50 -6.77
CA LEU A 197 -13.40 -8.55 -7.10
C LEU A 197 -13.01 -9.27 -5.80
N GLY A 198 -13.28 -10.57 -5.71
CA GLY A 198 -12.92 -11.42 -4.57
C GLY A 198 -11.59 -12.15 -4.78
N GLU A 199 -11.11 -12.84 -3.74
CA GLU A 199 -10.01 -13.80 -3.88
C GLU A 199 -10.51 -15.05 -4.66
N GLU A 200 -9.66 -15.60 -5.52
CA GLU A 200 -9.92 -16.85 -6.28
C GLU A 200 -11.20 -16.86 -7.16
N GLY A 201 -11.59 -15.70 -7.71
CA GLY A 201 -12.72 -15.64 -8.66
C GLY A 201 -14.12 -15.67 -8.03
N LYS A 202 -14.21 -15.53 -6.69
CA LYS A 202 -15.48 -15.32 -5.97
C LYS A 202 -15.92 -13.86 -6.10
N ASP A 203 -16.19 -13.43 -7.33
CA ASP A 203 -16.60 -12.07 -7.63
C ASP A 203 -18.09 -11.87 -7.29
N THR A 204 -18.40 -10.83 -6.53
CA THR A 204 -19.76 -10.53 -6.04
C THR A 204 -20.26 -9.19 -6.55
N ARG A 205 -21.55 -8.89 -6.42
CA ARG A 205 -22.09 -7.58 -6.83
C ARG A 205 -21.70 -6.49 -5.81
N ARG A 206 -21.39 -5.30 -6.32
CA ARG A 206 -21.13 -4.09 -5.55
C ARG A 206 -22.25 -3.07 -5.82
N ARG A 207 -22.74 -2.46 -4.74
CA ARG A 207 -23.66 -1.32 -4.84
C ARG A 207 -22.88 -0.04 -5.07
N VAL A 208 -23.21 0.69 -6.13
CA VAL A 208 -22.55 1.96 -6.50
C VAL A 208 -23.58 3.07 -6.61
N LEU A 209 -23.25 4.27 -6.13
CA LEU A 209 -24.12 5.43 -6.25
C LEU A 209 -24.19 5.89 -7.71
N LYS A 210 -25.40 6.23 -8.20
CA LYS A 210 -25.59 6.78 -9.55
C LYS A 210 -24.75 8.04 -9.78
N SER A 211 -24.56 8.87 -8.75
CA SER A 211 -23.71 10.06 -8.78
C SER A 211 -22.21 9.75 -8.95
N GLU A 212 -21.74 8.61 -8.43
CA GLU A 212 -20.35 8.16 -8.58
C GLU A 212 -20.07 7.66 -10.00
N LEU A 213 -21.05 7.00 -10.65
CA LEU A 213 -20.95 6.55 -12.04
C LEU A 213 -20.93 7.74 -13.01
N LEU A 214 -21.82 8.71 -12.81
CA LEU A 214 -21.96 9.92 -13.65
C LEU A 214 -20.73 10.84 -13.63
N GLY A 215 -19.84 10.71 -12.64
CA GLY A 215 -18.70 11.61 -12.44
C GLY A 215 -17.36 11.16 -13.04
N LYS A 216 -17.28 9.98 -13.67
CA LYS A 216 -15.99 9.34 -14.01
C LYS A 216 -15.53 9.51 -15.47
N LYS A 217 -16.29 9.02 -16.47
CA LYS A 217 -15.77 8.86 -17.85
C LYS A 217 -16.70 9.25 -19.00
N TYR A 218 -18.00 8.96 -18.93
CA TYR A 218 -18.94 9.15 -20.05
C TYR A 218 -19.89 10.32 -19.80
N GLY A 219 -20.35 10.96 -20.87
CA GLY A 219 -21.36 12.02 -20.80
C GLY A 219 -22.66 11.53 -20.16
N LYS A 220 -23.35 12.44 -19.46
CA LYS A 220 -24.58 12.13 -18.71
C LYS A 220 -25.64 11.44 -19.57
N GLU A 221 -25.82 11.90 -20.81
CA GLU A 221 -26.84 11.39 -21.73
C GLU A 221 -26.60 9.94 -22.16
N VAL A 222 -25.37 9.61 -22.55
CA VAL A 222 -24.98 8.23 -22.95
C VAL A 222 -25.12 7.29 -21.75
N MET A 223 -24.68 7.71 -20.57
CA MET A 223 -24.77 6.88 -19.37
C MET A 223 -26.22 6.64 -18.94
N GLU A 224 -27.09 7.64 -19.01
CA GLU A 224 -28.51 7.47 -18.68
C GLU A 224 -29.26 6.61 -19.72
N SER A 225 -28.92 6.74 -21.01
CA SER A 225 -29.42 5.84 -22.08
C SER A 225 -29.06 4.39 -21.79
N VAL A 226 -27.78 4.12 -21.51
CA VAL A 226 -27.30 2.75 -21.25
C VAL A 226 -27.87 2.18 -19.95
N LEU A 227 -27.93 2.97 -18.87
CA LEU A 227 -28.57 2.52 -17.62
C LEU A 227 -30.05 2.18 -17.84
N LYS A 228 -30.78 2.96 -18.65
CA LYS A 228 -32.16 2.66 -19.00
C LYS A 228 -32.27 1.36 -19.79
N LYS A 229 -31.48 1.17 -20.85
CA LYS A 229 -31.46 -0.07 -21.66
C LYS A 229 -31.13 -1.31 -20.81
N LEU A 230 -30.14 -1.20 -19.92
CA LEU A 230 -29.76 -2.30 -19.01
C LEU A 230 -30.82 -2.58 -17.94
N SER A 231 -31.52 -1.54 -17.45
CA SER A 231 -32.63 -1.67 -16.49
C SER A 231 -33.89 -2.28 -17.14
N ASP A 232 -34.23 -1.84 -18.35
CA ASP A 232 -35.37 -2.37 -19.13
C ASP A 232 -35.17 -3.86 -19.43
N ALA A 233 -33.92 -4.25 -19.72
CA ALA A 233 -33.51 -5.64 -19.88
C ALA A 233 -33.37 -6.43 -18.56
N ARG A 234 -33.55 -5.77 -17.40
CA ARG A 234 -33.41 -6.34 -16.04
C ARG A 234 -32.03 -6.94 -15.76
N LEU A 235 -30.98 -6.40 -16.38
CA LEU A 235 -29.59 -6.79 -16.10
C LEU A 235 -29.01 -6.04 -14.90
N ILE A 236 -29.53 -4.85 -14.62
CA ILE A 236 -29.20 -4.04 -13.44
C ILE A 236 -30.48 -3.65 -12.69
N VAL A 237 -30.34 -3.40 -11.39
CA VAL A 237 -31.38 -2.85 -10.53
C VAL A 237 -30.97 -1.44 -10.12
N VAL A 238 -31.88 -0.48 -10.30
CA VAL A 238 -31.69 0.92 -9.90
C VAL A 238 -32.66 1.22 -8.75
N GLY A 239 -32.16 1.30 -7.52
CA GLY A 239 -32.97 1.45 -6.31
C GLY A 239 -32.61 2.70 -5.49
N GLY A 240 -33.59 3.45 -5.01
CA GLY A 240 -33.40 4.52 -4.03
C GLY A 240 -33.41 3.95 -2.61
N ASP A 241 -32.34 4.17 -1.84
CA ASP A 241 -32.12 3.40 -0.60
C ASP A 241 -33.03 3.82 0.58
N ARG A 242 -33.51 2.81 1.32
CA ARG A 242 -33.64 2.90 2.79
C ARG A 242 -32.33 2.34 3.35
N SER A 243 -31.39 3.21 3.70
CA SER A 243 -30.05 2.90 4.22
C SER A 243 -30.06 2.56 5.73
N PRO A 244 -28.92 2.26 6.40
CA PRO A 244 -27.86 1.29 6.10
C PRO A 244 -27.46 0.41 7.32
N LEU A 245 -26.71 -0.68 7.10
CA LEU A 245 -26.02 -1.46 8.15
C LEU A 245 -24.55 -1.02 8.27
N THR A 246 -24.10 -0.77 9.50
CA THR A 246 -22.70 -0.56 9.90
C THR A 246 -21.91 -1.88 9.94
N PRO A 247 -20.58 -1.86 9.72
CA PRO A 247 -19.74 -3.05 9.72
C PRO A 247 -19.29 -3.42 11.13
N LEU A 248 -19.31 -4.70 11.49
CA LEU A 248 -18.71 -5.21 12.72
C LEU A 248 -17.67 -6.28 12.43
N ASN A 249 -16.52 -6.01 13.01
CA ASN A 249 -15.23 -6.67 12.94
C ASN A 249 -15.29 -8.08 13.55
N LYS A 250 -14.45 -8.99 13.06
CA LYS A 250 -14.24 -10.33 13.63
C LYS A 250 -13.45 -10.24 14.94
N GLY A 251 -13.83 -11.06 15.91
CA GLY A 251 -13.02 -11.43 17.08
C GLY A 251 -13.73 -12.53 17.87
N GLY A 252 -13.06 -13.68 18.05
CA GLY A 252 -13.54 -14.87 18.79
C GLY A 252 -13.93 -14.55 20.24
N THR A 253 -14.62 -15.41 20.98
CA THR A 253 -14.33 -16.82 21.26
C THR A 253 -15.54 -17.52 21.90
N HIS A 254 -15.67 -18.82 21.67
CA HIS A 254 -16.26 -19.87 22.52
C HIS A 254 -16.96 -19.45 23.83
N GLN A 255 -18.27 -19.73 23.96
CA GLN A 255 -18.84 -20.81 24.80
C GLN A 255 -20.37 -20.64 24.94
N GLN A 256 -21.09 -21.72 24.62
CA GLN A 256 -22.47 -21.95 25.01
C GLN A 256 -22.47 -22.71 26.36
N GLU A 257 -23.43 -22.32 27.20
CA GLU A 257 -24.10 -23.11 28.24
C GLU A 257 -23.30 -23.66 29.44
N LYS A 258 -23.63 -23.22 30.65
CA LYS A 258 -24.62 -23.91 31.50
C LYS A 258 -24.85 -23.21 32.86
N ALA A 259 -26.10 -23.37 33.30
CA ALA A 259 -26.59 -23.46 34.68
C ALA A 259 -26.70 -22.18 35.52
N SER A 260 -27.94 -21.69 35.54
CA SER A 260 -28.60 -21.18 36.74
C SER A 260 -28.49 -22.16 37.91
N LEU A 261 -28.18 -21.67 39.10
CA LEU A 261 -28.76 -22.20 40.34
C LEU A 261 -28.86 -21.07 41.37
N VAL A 262 -30.08 -20.94 41.84
CA VAL A 262 -30.61 -19.97 42.81
C VAL A 262 -30.11 -20.30 44.22
N VAL A 263 -30.08 -19.27 45.06
CA VAL A 263 -30.28 -19.17 46.53
C VAL A 263 -29.30 -18.09 46.98
N GLY A 264 -29.69 -16.87 47.38
CA GLY A 264 -30.81 -16.48 48.23
C GLY A 264 -30.21 -15.94 49.54
N GLY A 265 -30.55 -14.70 49.92
CA GLY A 265 -30.34 -14.23 51.30
C GLY A 265 -29.49 -12.97 51.49
N ASN A 266 -30.09 -11.82 51.22
CA ASN A 266 -30.29 -10.71 52.16
C ASN A 266 -29.25 -10.42 53.26
N LEU A 267 -28.75 -9.17 53.25
CA LEU A 267 -28.74 -8.15 54.33
C LEU A 267 -27.38 -7.42 54.46
N SER A 268 -27.42 -6.12 54.16
CA SER A 268 -26.54 -5.09 54.74
C SER A 268 -26.88 -4.87 56.23
N PRO A 269 -26.22 -3.96 56.97
CA PRO A 269 -24.84 -3.45 56.90
C PRO A 269 -24.15 -3.49 58.29
N LEU A 270 -22.86 -3.10 58.39
CA LEU A 270 -22.31 -2.20 59.43
C LEU A 270 -20.78 -2.04 59.26
N VAL A 271 -20.35 -0.80 59.46
CA VAL A 271 -18.99 -0.19 59.44
C VAL A 271 -18.41 -0.25 60.89
N PRO A 272 -17.19 0.19 61.30
CA PRO A 272 -15.85 0.49 60.70
C PRO A 272 -14.67 -0.20 61.47
N LEU A 273 -13.40 0.14 61.12
CA LEU A 273 -12.29 0.60 62.03
C LEU A 273 -10.87 0.02 61.77
N SER A 274 -9.99 0.90 61.29
CA SER A 274 -8.79 1.42 62.00
C SER A 274 -7.39 0.78 61.86
N LYS A 275 -6.43 1.72 61.72
CA LYS A 275 -5.02 1.78 62.20
C LYS A 275 -3.98 0.90 61.47
N GLY A 276 -2.77 1.36 61.13
CA GLY A 276 -2.10 2.66 61.32
C GLY A 276 -0.57 2.49 61.38
N GLY A 277 0.17 3.52 60.90
CA GLY A 277 1.53 3.92 61.32
C GLY A 277 2.73 3.11 60.78
N THR A 278 3.95 3.64 60.60
CA THR A 278 4.64 4.94 60.81
C THR A 278 6.03 4.83 60.11
N HIS A 279 6.69 5.86 59.54
CA HIS A 279 7.67 6.83 60.08
C HIS A 279 8.53 7.31 58.86
N GLN A 280 9.18 8.47 58.71
CA GLN A 280 9.69 9.54 59.60
C GLN A 280 9.96 10.84 58.77
N GLN A 281 10.06 11.99 59.44
CA GLN A 281 10.13 13.38 58.94
C GLN A 281 11.54 14.01 59.08
N GLU A 282 11.82 15.12 58.35
CA GLU A 282 12.24 16.48 58.84
C GLU A 282 12.60 17.42 57.64
N LYS A 283 11.94 18.59 57.43
CA LYS A 283 12.17 20.00 57.93
C LYS A 283 13.33 20.74 57.17
N VAL A 284 13.35 22.03 56.77
CA VAL A 284 12.58 23.31 56.91
C VAL A 284 13.04 24.32 55.82
N ALA A 285 12.19 25.33 55.49
CA ALA A 285 12.50 26.79 55.31
C ALA A 285 12.60 27.32 53.85
N PHE A 286 12.14 28.51 53.43
CA PHE A 286 11.53 29.72 54.03
C PHE A 286 10.89 30.60 52.90
N SER A 287 9.80 31.33 53.21
CA SER A 287 9.29 32.65 52.73
C SER A 287 9.19 33.02 51.23
N GLN A 288 8.00 33.33 50.65
CA GLN A 288 7.05 34.48 50.80
C GLN A 288 7.28 35.60 49.76
N GLU A 289 6.30 35.83 48.87
CA GLU A 289 5.45 37.06 48.77
C GLU A 289 6.06 38.17 47.89
N SER A 290 5.35 39.05 47.17
CA SER A 290 3.96 39.27 46.77
C SER A 290 3.95 40.55 45.87
N LEU A 291 2.76 40.97 45.39
CA LEU A 291 2.35 42.32 44.89
C LEU A 291 2.08 42.47 43.36
N PRO A 292 1.22 43.42 42.90
CA PRO A 292 -0.25 43.35 42.99
C PRO A 292 -1.00 43.97 41.76
N ASN A 293 -2.30 44.16 41.98
CA ASN A 293 -3.46 44.52 41.13
C ASN A 293 -3.57 45.97 40.55
N ALA A 294 -4.51 46.08 39.59
CA ALA A 294 -5.37 47.23 39.20
C ALA A 294 -4.76 48.33 38.27
N THR A 295 -5.46 48.97 37.30
CA THR A 295 -6.84 49.52 37.33
C THR A 295 -7.33 50.01 35.92
N LYS A 296 -8.57 49.62 35.50
CA LYS A 296 -9.69 50.40 34.85
C LYS A 296 -9.51 51.14 33.46
N PRO A 297 -10.58 51.68 32.81
CA PRO A 297 -11.71 51.00 32.13
C PRO A 297 -12.12 51.68 30.77
N HIS A 298 -13.06 51.12 29.98
CA HIS A 298 -14.17 51.87 29.36
C HIS A 298 -15.14 50.97 28.56
N SER A 299 -16.41 51.20 28.82
CA SER A 299 -17.63 50.65 28.23
C SER A 299 -18.02 51.30 26.91
N ILE A 300 -18.73 50.58 26.03
CA ILE A 300 -20.06 50.92 25.48
C ILE A 300 -20.68 49.62 24.91
N LEU A 301 -21.84 49.25 25.46
CA LEU A 301 -22.77 48.24 24.96
C LEU A 301 -23.92 49.01 24.31
N GLU A 302 -24.29 48.62 23.08
CA GLU A 302 -25.68 48.74 22.62
C GLU A 302 -26.10 47.40 22.01
N ASP A 303 -27.22 46.91 22.55
CA ASP A 303 -27.99 45.74 22.12
C ASP A 303 -28.50 45.86 20.69
N ASN A 304 -28.56 44.73 19.97
CA ASN A 304 -29.76 44.35 19.21
C ASN A 304 -29.67 42.92 18.66
N ASN A 305 -30.16 41.99 19.47
CA ASN A 305 -31.06 40.88 19.14
C ASN A 305 -31.33 40.60 17.64
N LYS A 306 -30.63 39.63 17.04
CA LYS A 306 -31.16 38.82 15.92
C LYS A 306 -30.68 37.37 16.00
N LYS A 307 -31.65 36.48 16.24
CA LYS A 307 -31.63 35.02 16.03
C LYS A 307 -30.65 34.59 14.94
N ALA A 308 -29.65 33.79 15.35
CA ALA A 308 -28.86 33.00 14.42
C ALA A 308 -29.76 31.97 13.72
N PRO A 309 -29.71 31.83 12.38
CA PRO A 309 -30.48 30.81 11.67
C PRO A 309 -29.84 29.45 11.92
N LEU A 310 -30.67 28.48 12.31
CA LEU A 310 -30.40 27.04 12.23
C LEU A 310 -29.84 26.70 10.84
N PRO A 311 -28.90 25.73 10.73
CA PRO A 311 -28.46 25.26 9.44
C PRO A 311 -29.68 24.67 8.71
N LYS A 312 -30.03 25.30 7.58
CA LYS A 312 -31.11 24.84 6.71
C LYS A 312 -30.83 23.39 6.32
N GLY A 313 -31.74 22.50 6.68
CA GLY A 313 -31.80 21.15 6.15
C GLY A 313 -31.79 21.21 4.63
N GLY A 314 -30.67 20.78 4.05
CA GLY A 314 -30.58 20.48 2.63
C GLY A 314 -31.43 19.25 2.35
N LEU A 315 -32.42 19.46 1.49
CA LEU A 315 -33.39 18.48 0.99
C LEU A 315 -32.72 17.14 0.66
N GLY A 316 -33.24 16.07 1.26
CA GLY A 316 -32.89 14.71 0.92
C GLY A 316 -33.21 14.42 -0.54
N GLY A 317 -32.18 14.40 -1.38
CA GLY A 317 -32.23 13.67 -2.64
C GLY A 317 -32.12 12.19 -2.30
N SER A 318 -33.12 11.39 -2.64
CA SER A 318 -33.04 9.93 -2.54
C SER A 318 -31.77 9.46 -3.24
N GLU A 319 -30.80 8.90 -2.51
CA GLU A 319 -29.59 8.36 -3.11
C GLU A 319 -29.96 7.12 -3.94
N ILE A 320 -29.90 7.28 -5.26
CA ILE A 320 -30.17 6.22 -6.22
C ILE A 320 -28.90 5.37 -6.34
N THR A 321 -29.03 4.10 -6.04
CA THR A 321 -27.97 3.08 -6.13
C THR A 321 -28.21 2.18 -7.32
N VAL A 322 -27.12 1.65 -7.89
CA VAL A 322 -27.14 0.72 -9.01
C VAL A 322 -26.42 -0.55 -8.58
N GLU A 323 -26.99 -1.72 -8.89
CA GLU A 323 -26.39 -3.04 -8.64
C GLU A 323 -26.71 -4.01 -9.79
N VAL A 324 -25.90 -5.07 -9.94
CA VAL A 324 -26.20 -6.15 -10.90
C VAL A 324 -27.43 -6.93 -10.42
N ALA A 325 -28.38 -7.18 -11.32
CA ALA A 325 -29.66 -7.80 -10.97
C ALA A 325 -29.52 -9.25 -10.49
N HIS A 326 -28.60 -10.01 -11.11
CA HIS A 326 -28.38 -11.43 -10.80
C HIS A 326 -26.87 -11.73 -10.72
N GLU A 327 -26.41 -12.36 -9.64
CA GLU A 327 -24.99 -12.77 -9.50
C GLU A 327 -24.58 -13.79 -10.55
N ILE A 328 -25.54 -14.52 -11.13
CA ILE A 328 -25.31 -15.41 -12.27
C ILE A 328 -24.70 -14.68 -13.46
N LEU A 329 -24.96 -13.40 -13.67
CA LEU A 329 -24.30 -12.65 -14.73
C LEU A 329 -22.79 -12.54 -14.47
N ILE A 330 -22.40 -12.27 -13.23
CA ILE A 330 -20.98 -12.21 -12.84
C ILE A 330 -20.33 -13.60 -12.97
N ARG A 331 -21.07 -14.64 -12.56
CA ARG A 331 -20.58 -16.00 -12.55
C ARG A 331 -20.62 -16.68 -13.90
N HIS A 332 -21.50 -16.39 -14.83
CA HIS A 332 -21.66 -17.24 -16.01
C HIS A 332 -21.58 -16.50 -17.33
N TRP A 333 -21.68 -15.18 -17.34
CA TRP A 333 -21.52 -14.40 -18.56
C TRP A 333 -20.05 -14.36 -18.98
N SER A 334 -19.73 -15.11 -20.04
CA SER A 334 -18.35 -15.29 -20.54
C SER A 334 -17.67 -13.95 -20.88
N THR A 335 -18.36 -13.03 -21.54
CA THR A 335 -17.83 -11.70 -21.91
C THR A 335 -17.49 -10.84 -20.70
N LEU A 336 -18.34 -10.84 -19.66
CA LEU A 336 -18.08 -10.09 -18.43
C LEU A 336 -16.87 -10.66 -17.68
N ARG A 337 -16.73 -11.99 -17.61
CA ARG A 337 -15.53 -12.59 -17.02
C ARG A 337 -14.27 -12.20 -17.77
N GLN A 338 -14.27 -12.23 -19.10
CA GLN A 338 -13.12 -11.77 -19.89
C GLN A 338 -12.78 -10.31 -19.62
N TRP A 339 -13.79 -9.45 -19.43
CA TRP A 339 -13.57 -8.05 -19.05
C TRP A 339 -12.95 -7.92 -17.66
N LEU A 340 -13.43 -8.69 -16.68
CA LEU A 340 -12.92 -8.69 -15.31
C LEU A 340 -11.48 -9.22 -15.27
N ASP A 341 -11.19 -10.35 -15.90
CA ASP A 341 -9.86 -10.98 -15.90
C ASP A 341 -8.81 -10.08 -16.55
N LYS A 342 -9.12 -9.49 -17.71
CA LYS A 342 -8.21 -8.54 -18.39
C LYS A 342 -7.92 -7.28 -17.56
N ASN A 343 -8.81 -6.92 -16.63
CA ASN A 343 -8.70 -5.70 -15.83
C ASN A 343 -8.42 -5.96 -14.34
N ARG A 344 -8.23 -7.22 -13.90
CA ARG A 344 -8.27 -7.61 -12.49
C ARG A 344 -7.23 -6.86 -11.65
N THR A 345 -5.96 -6.96 -12.04
CA THR A 345 -4.84 -6.29 -11.36
C THR A 345 -5.02 -4.78 -11.34
N ARG A 346 -5.36 -4.20 -12.50
CA ARG A 346 -5.60 -2.76 -12.64
C ARG A 346 -6.73 -2.27 -11.72
N LEU A 347 -7.84 -3.02 -11.64
CA LEU A 347 -9.00 -2.66 -10.82
C LEU A 347 -8.71 -2.80 -9.33
N GLN A 348 -7.94 -3.80 -8.91
CA GLN A 348 -7.50 -3.95 -7.52
C GLN A 348 -6.63 -2.76 -7.09
N GLU A 349 -5.58 -2.46 -7.84
CA GLU A 349 -4.67 -1.34 -7.54
C GLU A 349 -5.40 0.01 -7.59
N GLN A 350 -6.28 0.21 -8.59
CA GLN A 350 -7.09 1.43 -8.67
C GLN A 350 -8.01 1.61 -7.45
N ARG A 351 -8.66 0.53 -7.00
CA ARG A 351 -9.58 0.59 -5.85
C ARG A 351 -8.84 0.84 -4.55
N GLU A 352 -7.67 0.23 -4.39
CA GLU A 352 -6.82 0.49 -3.24
C GLU A 352 -6.41 1.97 -3.17
N ILE A 353 -5.99 2.55 -4.31
CA ILE A 353 -5.69 3.98 -4.41
C ILE A 353 -6.91 4.83 -4.10
N ASP A 354 -8.10 4.48 -4.62
CA ASP A 354 -9.34 5.21 -4.36
C ASP A 354 -9.72 5.17 -2.87
N GLU A 355 -9.53 4.04 -2.19
CA GLU A 355 -9.78 3.93 -0.74
C GLU A 355 -8.78 4.74 0.08
N ARG A 356 -7.49 4.67 -0.28
CA ARG A 356 -6.44 5.47 0.38
C ARG A 356 -6.66 6.96 0.17
N ALA A 357 -7.06 7.38 -1.03
CA ALA A 357 -7.41 8.78 -1.33
C ALA A 357 -8.62 9.26 -0.50
N LYS A 358 -9.65 8.41 -0.33
CA LYS A 358 -10.78 8.72 0.56
C LYS A 358 -10.34 8.89 2.01
N LYS A 359 -9.49 7.98 2.53
CA LYS A 359 -8.93 8.09 3.88
C LYS A 359 -8.09 9.34 4.05
N TRP A 360 -7.22 9.66 3.09
CA TRP A 360 -6.39 10.86 3.09
C TRP A 360 -7.23 12.14 3.15
N LYS A 361 -8.35 12.18 2.40
CA LYS A 361 -9.30 13.30 2.45
C LYS A 361 -10.02 13.40 3.80
N GLN A 362 -10.41 12.27 4.40
CA GLN A 362 -11.04 12.24 5.72
C GLN A 362 -10.10 12.72 6.83
N VAL A 363 -8.81 12.43 6.72
CA VAL A 363 -7.77 12.82 7.69
C VAL A 363 -7.27 14.26 7.45
N GLY A 364 -7.85 15.00 6.50
CA GLY A 364 -7.51 16.41 6.26
C GLY A 364 -6.26 16.63 5.39
N GLN A 365 -5.92 15.67 4.52
CA GLN A 365 -4.87 15.78 3.51
C GLN A 365 -3.44 15.90 4.06
N VAL A 366 -3.12 15.17 5.14
CA VAL A 366 -1.79 15.18 5.75
C VAL A 366 -0.77 14.43 4.89
N ASP A 367 0.43 15.00 4.73
CA ASP A 367 1.54 14.45 3.92
C ASP A 367 1.97 13.04 4.36
N GLY A 368 1.85 12.72 5.65
CA GLY A 368 2.22 11.41 6.21
C GLY A 368 1.35 10.24 5.76
N SER A 369 0.18 10.50 5.17
CA SER A 369 -0.74 9.48 4.66
C SER A 369 -0.69 9.30 3.14
N LEU A 370 0.23 9.99 2.46
CA LEU A 370 0.45 9.88 1.02
C LEU A 370 1.25 8.62 0.66
N LEU A 371 1.11 8.16 -0.59
CA LEU A 371 1.93 7.07 -1.13
C LEU A 371 3.40 7.49 -1.20
N LYS A 372 4.31 6.58 -0.84
CA LYS A 372 5.76 6.80 -0.89
C LYS A 372 6.46 5.73 -1.72
N ASP A 373 7.64 6.07 -2.22
CA ASP A 373 8.58 5.16 -2.88
C ASP A 373 7.93 4.27 -3.96
N VAL A 374 7.93 2.96 -3.74
CA VAL A 374 7.47 1.92 -4.69
C VAL A 374 5.97 2.03 -4.95
N GLU A 375 5.17 2.29 -3.91
CA GLU A 375 3.72 2.42 -4.05
C GLU A 375 3.36 3.64 -4.91
N LEU A 376 4.07 4.75 -4.73
CA LEU A 376 3.88 5.94 -5.55
C LEU A 376 4.32 5.70 -7.01
N GLN A 377 5.41 4.98 -7.25
CA GLN A 377 5.84 4.61 -8.61
C GLN A 377 4.83 3.72 -9.33
N GLN A 378 4.21 2.77 -8.63
CA GLN A 378 3.16 1.92 -9.19
C GLN A 378 1.90 2.74 -9.51
N ALA A 379 1.46 3.58 -8.57
CA ALA A 379 0.33 4.48 -8.78
C ALA A 379 0.56 5.48 -9.93
N GLU A 380 1.78 6.00 -10.07
CA GLU A 380 2.17 6.91 -11.15
C GLU A 380 2.11 6.23 -12.53
N LYS A 381 2.59 4.98 -12.66
CA LYS A 381 2.46 4.20 -13.90
C LYS A 381 1.01 4.00 -14.31
N LEU A 382 0.13 3.70 -13.35
CA LEU A 382 -1.31 3.58 -13.60
C LEU A 382 -1.95 4.93 -13.95
N TYR A 383 -1.53 6.00 -13.28
CA TYR A 383 -2.03 7.36 -13.50
C TYR A 383 -1.73 7.83 -14.91
N ILE A 384 -0.50 7.62 -15.41
CA ILE A 384 -0.11 7.97 -16.78
C ILE A 384 -0.94 7.20 -17.81
N LYS A 385 -1.16 5.89 -17.58
CA LYS A 385 -1.84 5.03 -18.55
C LYS A 385 -3.37 5.16 -18.55
N TYR A 386 -3.98 5.51 -17.40
CA TYR A 386 -5.42 5.47 -17.20
C TYR A 386 -5.98 6.68 -16.44
N LYS A 387 -5.40 7.87 -16.64
CA LYS A 387 -5.77 9.13 -15.98
C LYS A 387 -7.28 9.36 -15.87
N ASP A 388 -8.00 9.13 -16.96
CA ASP A 388 -9.44 9.40 -17.05
C ASP A 388 -10.32 8.45 -16.23
N LYS A 389 -9.79 7.30 -15.81
CA LYS A 389 -10.53 6.31 -15.02
C LYS A 389 -10.49 6.58 -13.51
N PHE A 390 -9.54 7.38 -13.03
CA PHE A 390 -9.40 7.72 -11.61
C PHE A 390 -10.38 8.80 -11.16
N SER A 391 -10.84 8.69 -9.91
CA SER A 391 -11.67 9.72 -9.27
C SER A 391 -10.90 11.03 -9.08
N LYS A 392 -11.59 12.18 -9.01
CA LYS A 392 -10.96 13.49 -8.77
C LYS A 392 -10.09 13.51 -7.50
N ASP A 393 -10.53 12.83 -6.45
CA ASP A 393 -9.80 12.76 -5.18
C ASP A 393 -8.54 11.91 -5.32
N SER A 394 -8.60 10.81 -6.07
CA SER A 394 -7.45 9.93 -6.34
C SER A 394 -6.39 10.59 -7.21
N ARG A 395 -6.80 11.43 -8.17
CA ARG A 395 -5.84 12.23 -8.97
C ARG A 395 -5.07 13.20 -8.08
N LYS A 396 -5.79 13.94 -7.22
CA LYS A 396 -5.17 14.87 -6.25
C LYS A 396 -4.23 14.14 -5.27
N PHE A 397 -4.60 12.95 -4.84
CA PHE A 397 -3.80 12.13 -3.94
C PHE A 397 -2.45 11.72 -4.57
N ILE A 398 -2.46 11.28 -5.83
CA ILE A 398 -1.24 10.91 -6.55
C ILE A 398 -0.38 12.15 -6.84
N GLU A 399 -1.00 13.25 -7.29
CA GLU A 399 -0.30 14.52 -7.55
C GLU A 399 0.38 15.07 -6.29
N ALA A 400 -0.30 15.03 -5.15
CA ALA A 400 0.28 15.43 -3.86
C ALA A 400 1.48 14.55 -3.46
N GLY A 401 1.43 13.24 -3.75
CA GLY A 401 2.56 12.34 -3.53
C GLY A 401 3.78 12.68 -4.39
N ILE A 402 3.56 12.99 -5.67
CA ILE A 402 4.62 13.43 -6.60
C ILE A 402 5.25 14.75 -6.11
N ASP A 403 4.42 15.70 -5.67
CA ASP A 403 4.90 16.99 -5.17
C ASP A 403 5.64 16.85 -3.84
N LEU A 404 5.23 15.93 -2.96
CA LEU A 404 5.97 15.60 -1.74
C LEU A 404 7.38 15.06 -2.06
N ARG A 405 7.49 14.10 -2.99
CA ARG A 405 8.78 13.55 -3.44
C ARG A 405 9.70 14.67 -3.95
N ARG A 406 9.17 15.57 -4.78
CA ARG A 406 9.93 16.72 -5.32
C ARG A 406 10.43 17.65 -4.20
N ARG A 407 9.58 17.97 -3.23
CA ARG A 407 9.97 18.80 -2.06
C ARG A 407 11.08 18.14 -1.24
N GLU A 408 10.96 16.85 -0.95
CA GLU A 408 11.98 16.11 -0.18
C GLU A 408 13.34 16.06 -0.92
N GLU A 409 13.34 15.91 -2.24
CA GLU A 409 14.56 15.95 -3.06
C GLU A 409 15.20 17.34 -3.10
N GLU A 410 14.39 18.39 -3.25
CA GLU A 410 14.88 19.77 -3.20
C GLU A 410 15.45 20.13 -1.83
N GLU A 411 14.84 19.68 -0.74
CA GLU A 411 15.38 19.89 0.60
C GLU A 411 16.72 19.18 0.78
N LYS A 412 16.84 17.92 0.34
CA LYS A 412 18.13 17.20 0.34
C LYS A 412 19.19 17.93 -0.49
N ARG A 413 18.82 18.47 -1.65
CA ARG A 413 19.73 19.26 -2.50
C ARG A 413 20.16 20.55 -1.80
N LEU A 414 19.23 21.27 -1.18
CA LEU A 414 19.50 22.48 -0.42
C LEU A 414 20.37 22.19 0.81
N ARG A 415 20.16 21.10 1.55
CA ARG A 415 21.02 20.68 2.66
C ARG A 415 22.46 20.43 2.21
N ARG A 416 22.66 19.80 1.03
CA ARG A 416 23.99 19.62 0.43
C ARG A 416 24.64 20.94 0.01
N GLN A 417 23.85 21.89 -0.49
CA GLN A 417 24.34 23.22 -0.88
C GLN A 417 24.57 24.15 0.33
N ARG A 418 23.88 23.93 1.45
CA ARG A 418 23.94 24.75 2.67
C ARG A 418 25.05 24.36 3.66
N THR A 419 25.98 23.47 3.31
CA THR A 419 27.21 23.30 4.09
C THR A 419 28.09 24.55 3.92
N ILE A 420 27.66 25.64 4.55
CA ILE A 420 28.39 26.89 4.70
C ILE A 420 29.48 26.60 5.73
N GLY A 421 30.74 26.83 5.38
CA GLY A 421 31.86 26.69 6.31
C GLY A 421 31.72 27.71 7.43
N ILE A 422 31.39 27.24 8.64
CA ILE A 422 31.40 28.05 9.85
C ILE A 422 32.78 27.85 10.51
N SER A 423 33.49 28.93 10.83
CA SER A 423 34.72 28.84 11.62
C SER A 423 34.37 28.37 13.04
N VAL A 424 34.74 27.13 13.38
CA VAL A 424 34.44 26.53 14.70
C VAL A 424 35.47 26.92 15.75
N ALA A 425 36.75 27.02 15.38
CA ALA A 425 37.83 27.39 16.29
C ALA A 425 39.03 28.00 15.52
N THR A 426 39.75 28.92 16.17
CA THR A 426 41.04 29.45 15.70
C THR A 426 42.12 29.08 16.71
N LEU A 427 43.13 28.32 16.28
CA LEU A 427 44.19 27.80 17.15
C LEU A 427 45.40 28.74 17.14
N TYR A 428 45.71 29.34 18.29
CA TYR A 428 46.86 30.24 18.45
C TYR A 428 48.00 29.49 19.14
N GLY A 429 49.24 29.61 18.62
CA GLY A 429 50.42 29.08 19.31
C GLY A 429 51.71 29.04 18.49
N HIS A 430 51.62 28.85 17.17
CA HIS A 430 52.79 28.96 16.30
C HIS A 430 53.29 30.41 16.21
N GLN A 431 54.61 30.56 16.11
CA GLN A 431 55.29 31.87 16.05
C GLN A 431 55.67 32.30 14.63
N ALA A 432 55.32 31.48 13.64
CA ALA A 432 55.57 31.71 12.23
C ALA A 432 54.42 31.15 11.37
N GLN A 433 54.60 31.19 10.05
CA GLN A 433 53.65 30.65 9.08
C GLN A 433 53.42 29.15 9.29
N VAL A 434 52.16 28.73 9.32
CA VAL A 434 51.78 27.31 9.31
C VAL A 434 51.73 26.85 7.86
N TYR A 435 52.53 25.85 7.51
CA TYR A 435 52.66 25.35 6.13
C TYR A 435 51.74 24.17 5.85
N GLN A 436 51.50 23.31 6.85
CA GLN A 436 50.63 22.16 6.69
C GLN A 436 49.85 21.85 7.96
N VAL A 437 48.66 21.27 7.77
CA VAL A 437 47.88 20.62 8.82
C VAL A 437 47.50 19.19 8.41
N SER A 438 47.36 18.29 9.38
CA SER A 438 46.86 16.93 9.18
C SER A 438 45.94 16.53 10.32
N PHE A 439 44.76 16.01 10.01
CA PHE A 439 43.94 15.33 11.01
C PHE A 439 44.48 13.92 11.26
N SER A 440 44.29 13.45 12.48
CA SER A 440 44.39 12.03 12.83
C SER A 440 43.24 11.24 12.16
N PRO A 441 43.43 9.94 11.88
CA PRO A 441 42.40 9.10 11.24
C PRO A 441 41.09 9.00 12.03
N ASP A 442 41.14 9.10 13.36
CA ASP A 442 39.95 9.10 14.22
C ASP A 442 39.30 10.49 14.37
N GLY A 443 39.94 11.52 13.80
CA GLY A 443 39.47 12.90 13.80
C GLY A 443 39.52 13.59 15.16
N LYS A 444 40.22 13.05 16.18
CA LYS A 444 40.29 13.67 17.51
C LYS A 444 41.47 14.60 17.70
N LEU A 445 42.56 14.31 16.98
CA LEU A 445 43.77 15.12 16.96
C LEU A 445 43.96 15.83 15.62
N LEU A 446 44.58 17.00 15.69
CA LEU A 446 45.09 17.78 14.56
C LEU A 446 46.58 18.03 14.80
N ALA A 447 47.41 17.89 13.77
CA ALA A 447 48.82 18.28 13.81
C ALA A 447 49.05 19.44 12.85
N SER A 448 49.90 20.40 13.23
CA SER A 448 50.28 21.55 12.42
C SER A 448 51.80 21.70 12.35
N ALA A 449 52.32 21.88 11.14
CA ALA A 449 53.74 22.13 10.86
C ALA A 449 53.99 23.60 10.54
N SER A 450 55.04 24.19 11.12
CA SER A 450 55.29 25.62 11.08
C SER A 450 56.72 25.99 10.71
N GLY A 451 56.86 27.21 10.21
CA GLY A 451 58.14 27.87 9.97
C GLY A 451 58.94 28.23 11.23
N ASP A 452 58.38 28.03 12.42
CA ASP A 452 59.09 28.18 13.70
C ASP A 452 59.95 26.96 14.06
N GLY A 453 59.96 25.93 13.20
CA GLY A 453 60.74 24.70 13.42
C GLY A 453 60.04 23.69 14.32
N THR A 454 58.77 23.92 14.68
CA THR A 454 57.99 23.02 15.53
C THR A 454 56.82 22.39 14.79
N VAL A 455 56.41 21.21 15.26
CA VAL A 455 55.09 20.65 14.97
C VAL A 455 54.27 20.70 16.24
N ARG A 456 53.02 21.15 16.17
CA ARG A 456 52.10 21.14 17.32
C ARG A 456 50.99 20.14 17.09
N VAL A 457 50.62 19.44 18.16
CA VAL A 457 49.48 18.52 18.19
C VAL A 457 48.39 19.13 19.06
N TRP A 458 47.16 19.12 18.56
CA TRP A 458 45.98 19.73 19.15
C TRP A 458 44.88 18.69 19.24
N GLN A 459 44.02 18.81 20.24
CA GLN A 459 42.68 18.23 20.18
C GLN A 459 41.81 19.07 19.25
N THR A 460 40.77 18.47 18.67
CA THR A 460 39.86 19.18 17.75
C THR A 460 39.04 20.28 18.41
N ASP A 461 38.95 20.31 19.74
CA ASP A 461 38.39 21.42 20.51
C ASP A 461 39.36 22.62 20.66
N GLY A 462 40.60 22.45 20.21
CA GLY A 462 41.65 23.46 20.18
C GLY A 462 42.64 23.44 21.33
N ILE A 463 42.54 22.47 22.24
CA ILE A 463 43.49 22.31 23.34
C ILE A 463 44.82 21.76 22.78
N SER A 464 45.94 22.43 23.08
CA SER A 464 47.27 21.94 22.71
C SER A 464 47.64 20.69 23.53
N VAL A 465 47.98 19.60 22.86
CA VAL A 465 48.41 18.33 23.47
C VAL A 465 49.92 18.29 23.62
N ALA A 466 50.66 18.58 22.55
CA ALA A 466 52.12 18.48 22.52
C ALA A 466 52.74 19.50 21.56
N THR A 467 53.96 19.92 21.86
CA THR A 467 54.82 20.69 20.94
C THR A 467 56.06 19.84 20.67
N LEU A 468 56.24 19.44 19.42
CA LEU A 468 57.33 18.59 18.94
C LEU A 468 58.49 19.51 18.53
N GLU A 469 59.48 19.61 19.41
CA GLU A 469 60.69 20.41 19.21
C GLU A 469 61.85 19.51 18.79
N GLY A 470 62.55 19.88 17.71
CA GLY A 470 63.74 19.14 17.26
C GLY A 470 64.19 19.45 15.85
N HIS A 471 63.31 19.93 14.98
CA HIS A 471 63.75 20.46 13.68
C HIS A 471 64.56 21.74 13.87
N LYS A 472 65.66 21.87 13.13
CA LYS A 472 66.59 23.02 13.22
C LYS A 472 66.21 24.18 12.28
N ASP A 473 65.24 23.96 11.41
CA ASP A 473 64.72 24.91 10.43
C ASP A 473 63.23 24.60 10.18
N ARG A 474 62.56 25.35 9.32
CA ARG A 474 61.13 25.28 9.00
C ARG A 474 60.66 23.85 8.75
N VAL A 475 59.48 23.52 9.27
CA VAL A 475 58.79 22.26 8.98
C VAL A 475 57.79 22.50 7.86
N ASN A 476 57.96 21.80 6.75
CA ASN A 476 57.13 21.99 5.55
C ASN A 476 55.89 21.10 5.55
N GLN A 477 55.99 19.89 6.11
CA GLN A 477 54.92 18.89 6.06
C GLN A 477 54.82 18.13 7.38
N VAL A 478 53.59 17.73 7.71
CA VAL A 478 53.27 16.78 8.77
C VAL A 478 52.23 15.78 8.28
N SER A 479 52.34 14.52 8.70
CA SER A 479 51.41 13.44 8.35
C SER A 479 51.22 12.51 9.54
N PHE A 480 49.97 12.10 9.81
CA PHE A 480 49.66 11.03 10.75
C PHE A 480 49.80 9.65 10.08
N SER A 481 50.21 8.65 10.87
CA SER A 481 50.10 7.25 10.46
C SER A 481 48.63 6.82 10.37
N PRO A 482 48.28 5.81 9.55
CA PRO A 482 46.91 5.32 9.41
C PRO A 482 46.29 4.77 10.70
N ASP A 483 47.11 4.34 11.66
CA ASP A 483 46.66 3.92 12.99
C ASP A 483 46.56 5.08 13.99
N GLY A 484 46.98 6.28 13.59
CA GLY A 484 46.93 7.50 14.39
C GLY A 484 47.94 7.58 15.52
N LYS A 485 48.90 6.64 15.64
CA LYS A 485 49.86 6.61 16.76
C LYS A 485 51.15 7.38 16.50
N LEU A 486 51.56 7.45 15.24
CA LEU A 486 52.78 8.12 14.83
C LEU A 486 52.48 9.39 14.04
N LEU A 487 53.43 10.31 14.11
CA LEU A 487 53.52 11.51 13.30
C LEU A 487 54.84 11.54 12.58
N ALA A 488 54.84 11.96 11.33
CA ALA A 488 56.06 12.21 10.59
C ALA A 488 56.09 13.67 10.12
N SER A 489 57.26 14.30 10.25
CA SER A 489 57.48 15.69 9.89
C SER A 489 58.69 15.85 8.99
N ALA A 490 58.56 16.70 7.95
CA ALA A 490 59.62 16.98 6.98
C ALA A 490 60.14 18.41 7.16
N GLY A 491 61.47 18.56 7.33
CA GLY A 491 62.11 19.83 7.62
C GLY A 491 63.01 20.37 6.51
N ASN A 492 63.25 21.68 6.55
CA ASN A 492 64.32 22.34 5.79
C ASN A 492 65.72 22.02 6.32
N ASP A 493 65.83 21.39 7.48
CA ASP A 493 67.08 20.87 8.04
C ASP A 493 67.54 19.56 7.39
N ASN A 494 66.95 19.21 6.24
CA ASN A 494 67.19 18.01 5.44
C ASN A 494 66.82 16.70 6.13
N THR A 495 66.10 16.75 7.26
CA THR A 495 65.68 15.57 8.00
C THR A 495 64.19 15.32 7.88
N VAL A 496 63.83 14.05 8.05
CA VAL A 496 62.47 13.66 8.42
C VAL A 496 62.51 13.16 9.85
N ARG A 497 61.54 13.54 10.68
CA ARG A 497 61.44 13.06 12.06
C ARG A 497 60.14 12.29 12.24
N VAL A 498 60.22 11.21 13.00
CA VAL A 498 59.08 10.39 13.39
C VAL A 498 58.88 10.53 14.90
N TRP A 499 57.64 10.71 15.31
CA TRP A 499 57.23 11.01 16.68
C TRP A 499 56.04 10.14 17.05
N GLN A 500 55.87 9.87 18.34
CA GLN A 500 54.58 9.46 18.89
C GLN A 500 53.67 10.70 18.99
N THR A 501 52.35 10.50 18.99
CA THR A 501 51.38 11.60 19.14
C THR A 501 51.49 12.38 20.45
N ASP A 502 52.10 11.79 21.47
CA ASP A 502 52.28 12.40 22.79
C ASP A 502 53.45 13.39 22.87
N GLY A 503 54.31 13.46 21.85
CA GLY A 503 55.54 14.25 21.93
C GLY A 503 56.83 13.47 21.70
N THR A 504 56.80 12.17 21.96
CA THR A 504 58.02 11.39 22.11
C THR A 504 58.73 11.20 20.77
N PRO A 505 60.01 11.58 20.62
CA PRO A 505 60.77 11.31 19.40
C PRO A 505 61.03 9.81 19.24
N VAL A 506 60.75 9.27 18.05
CA VAL A 506 60.96 7.86 17.70
C VAL A 506 62.22 7.69 16.85
N ALA A 507 62.32 8.46 15.76
CA ALA A 507 63.44 8.35 14.82
C ALA A 507 63.74 9.70 14.14
N THR A 508 65.01 9.90 13.77
CA THR A 508 65.44 10.99 12.88
C THR A 508 66.06 10.36 11.64
N LEU A 509 65.47 10.62 10.49
CA LEU A 509 65.82 10.03 9.20
C LEU A 509 66.73 11.01 8.46
N GLU A 510 68.01 10.67 8.42
CA GLU A 510 69.05 11.46 7.76
C GLU A 510 69.44 10.82 6.43
N GLY A 511 69.61 11.63 5.39
CA GLY A 511 70.08 11.14 4.09
C GLY A 511 69.73 12.03 2.90
N HIS A 512 68.72 12.88 3.01
CA HIS A 512 68.46 13.90 2.00
C HIS A 512 69.57 14.96 1.99
N LYS A 513 69.91 15.47 0.80
CA LYS A 513 71.01 16.44 0.60
C LYS A 513 70.56 17.89 0.59
N ASP A 514 69.25 18.13 0.55
CA ASP A 514 68.60 19.44 0.59
C ASP A 514 67.24 19.26 1.29
N ARG A 515 66.52 20.37 1.50
CA ARG A 515 65.27 20.45 2.25
C ARG A 515 64.27 19.38 1.84
N VAL A 516 63.59 18.81 2.82
CA VAL A 516 62.51 17.85 2.59
C VAL A 516 61.20 18.62 2.46
N ASN A 517 60.56 18.51 1.30
CA ASN A 517 59.34 19.26 0.98
C ASN A 517 58.08 18.54 1.47
N HIS A 518 58.07 17.21 1.45
CA HIS A 518 56.88 16.44 1.78
C HIS A 518 57.25 15.08 2.39
N VAL A 519 56.35 14.55 3.21
CA VAL A 519 56.41 13.22 3.83
C VAL A 519 55.00 12.63 3.90
N SER A 520 54.86 11.32 3.71
CA SER A 520 53.61 10.59 3.93
C SER A 520 53.89 9.18 4.44
N PHE A 521 52.99 8.68 5.28
CA PHE A 521 52.88 7.24 5.53
C PHE A 521 52.22 6.53 4.35
N SER A 522 52.56 5.25 4.15
CA SER A 522 51.79 4.32 3.34
C SER A 522 50.44 4.01 4.00
N PRO A 523 49.38 3.69 3.23
CA PRO A 523 48.08 3.31 3.79
C PRO A 523 48.10 2.10 4.74
N ASP A 524 49.05 1.19 4.58
CA ASP A 524 49.26 0.06 5.51
C ASP A 524 50.05 0.43 6.78
N GLY A 525 50.58 1.67 6.87
CA GLY A 525 51.30 2.21 8.01
C GLY A 525 52.71 1.66 8.22
N LYS A 526 53.23 0.82 7.32
CA LYS A 526 54.55 0.20 7.48
C LYS A 526 55.69 1.04 6.93
N LEU A 527 55.41 1.81 5.89
CA LEU A 527 56.39 2.58 5.17
C LEU A 527 56.14 4.07 5.31
N LEU A 528 57.21 4.82 5.10
CA LEU A 528 57.23 6.24 5.03
C LEU A 528 57.99 6.67 3.78
N ALA A 529 57.43 7.58 2.99
CA ALA A 529 58.13 8.16 1.85
C ALA A 529 58.30 9.67 2.04
N SER A 530 59.45 10.18 1.62
CA SER A 530 59.82 11.58 1.70
C SER A 530 60.36 12.09 0.37
N THR A 531 60.03 13.34 0.03
CA THR A 531 60.51 14.01 -1.19
C THR A 531 61.31 15.25 -0.84
N SER A 532 62.41 15.45 -1.55
CA SER A 532 63.33 16.56 -1.28
C SER A 532 63.60 17.42 -2.51
N ARG A 533 64.12 18.62 -2.23
CA ARG A 533 64.71 19.51 -3.22
C ARG A 533 65.96 18.93 -3.89
N ASP A 534 66.57 17.90 -3.31
CA ASP A 534 67.68 17.16 -3.93
C ASP A 534 67.28 16.34 -5.18
N GLY A 535 65.99 16.33 -5.55
CA GLY A 535 65.48 15.64 -6.73
C GLY A 535 65.17 14.16 -6.48
N THR A 536 65.31 13.68 -5.25
CA THR A 536 65.10 12.27 -4.88
C THR A 536 63.83 12.08 -4.06
N VAL A 537 63.32 10.85 -4.11
CA VAL A 537 62.33 10.34 -3.18
C VAL A 537 62.99 9.25 -2.36
N ARG A 538 62.83 9.26 -1.04
CA ARG A 538 63.36 8.21 -0.17
C ARG A 538 62.23 7.47 0.51
N VAL A 539 62.36 6.16 0.61
CA VAL A 539 61.42 5.28 1.30
C VAL A 539 62.12 4.66 2.50
N TRP A 540 61.42 4.65 3.62
CA TRP A 540 61.88 4.21 4.93
C TRP A 540 60.84 3.29 5.55
N GLN A 541 61.28 2.41 6.45
CA GLN A 541 60.39 1.82 7.44
C GLN A 541 60.04 2.85 8.52
N THR A 542 58.96 2.64 9.26
CA THR A 542 58.55 3.56 10.33
C THR A 542 59.52 3.64 11.51
N ASP A 543 60.37 2.63 11.69
CA ASP A 543 61.49 2.64 12.66
C ASP A 543 62.69 3.48 12.19
N GLY A 544 62.65 3.94 10.93
CA GLY A 544 63.67 4.76 10.30
C GLY A 544 64.71 4.03 9.47
N THR A 545 64.58 2.72 9.32
CA THR A 545 65.44 1.94 8.42
C THR A 545 65.25 2.38 6.97
N PRO A 546 66.32 2.74 6.22
CA PRO A 546 66.20 3.07 4.80
C PRO A 546 65.85 1.83 3.97
N VAL A 547 64.87 1.96 3.07
CA VAL A 547 64.40 0.90 2.17
C VAL A 547 64.86 1.13 0.74
N ALA A 548 64.58 2.32 0.18
CA ALA A 548 64.89 2.64 -1.20
C ALA A 548 65.15 4.14 -1.40
N THR A 549 65.94 4.48 -2.41
CA THR A 549 66.10 5.85 -2.92
C THR A 549 65.74 5.85 -4.39
N LEU A 550 64.68 6.60 -4.74
CA LEU A 550 64.15 6.72 -6.08
C LEU A 550 64.78 7.96 -6.74
N GLU A 551 65.59 7.72 -7.76
CA GLU A 551 66.26 8.76 -8.54
C GLU A 551 65.67 8.79 -9.96
N GLY A 552 65.37 9.99 -10.47
CA GLY A 552 64.88 10.15 -11.85
C GLY A 552 64.25 11.51 -12.16
N HIS A 553 63.85 12.27 -11.15
CA HIS A 553 63.46 13.66 -11.36
C HIS A 553 64.68 14.54 -11.65
N LYS A 554 64.51 15.52 -12.54
CA LYS A 554 65.59 16.46 -12.97
C LYS A 554 65.62 17.76 -12.16
N ASP A 555 64.66 17.95 -11.26
CA ASP A 555 64.50 19.10 -10.39
C ASP A 555 63.85 18.63 -9.07
N ARG A 556 63.71 19.54 -8.11
CA ARG A 556 63.08 19.33 -6.81
C ARG A 556 61.79 18.52 -6.90
N VAL A 557 61.56 17.67 -5.91
CA VAL A 557 60.32 16.91 -5.79
C VAL A 557 59.45 17.59 -4.74
N ASN A 558 58.27 18.06 -5.16
CA ASN A 558 57.40 18.92 -4.37
C ASN A 558 56.42 18.12 -3.50
N HIS A 559 55.92 16.98 -4.00
CA HIS A 559 54.86 16.22 -3.35
C HIS A 559 54.96 14.73 -3.69
N LEU A 560 54.40 13.90 -2.81
CA LEU A 560 54.25 12.46 -3.02
C LEU A 560 52.88 11.97 -2.56
N THR A 561 52.42 10.86 -3.12
CA THR A 561 51.21 10.16 -2.65
C THR A 561 51.35 8.66 -2.91
N PHE A 562 50.88 7.84 -1.96
CA PHE A 562 50.78 6.41 -2.13
C PHE A 562 49.47 6.04 -2.81
N SER A 563 49.47 4.97 -3.61
CA SER A 563 48.22 4.30 -4.00
C SER A 563 47.56 3.67 -2.78
N HIS A 564 46.23 3.53 -2.82
CA HIS A 564 45.44 3.00 -1.70
C HIS A 564 45.85 1.57 -1.28
N ASP A 565 46.41 0.79 -2.20
CA ASP A 565 46.91 -0.57 -1.95
C ASP A 565 48.37 -0.61 -1.43
N SER A 566 48.99 0.55 -1.20
CA SER A 566 50.38 0.72 -0.74
C SER A 566 51.46 0.15 -1.67
N LYS A 567 51.14 -0.19 -2.93
CA LYS A 567 52.10 -0.79 -3.87
C LYS A 567 52.81 0.24 -4.74
N LEU A 568 52.10 1.30 -5.11
CA LEU A 568 52.62 2.36 -5.96
C LEU A 568 52.87 3.63 -5.16
N LEU A 569 53.87 4.36 -5.61
CA LEU A 569 54.17 5.71 -5.16
C LEU A 569 54.15 6.64 -6.37
N ALA A 570 53.45 7.76 -6.26
CA ALA A 570 53.54 8.83 -7.24
C ALA A 570 54.30 10.01 -6.64
N SER A 571 55.15 10.66 -7.43
CA SER A 571 55.94 11.82 -7.04
C SER A 571 55.84 12.93 -8.09
N ALA A 572 55.68 14.17 -7.63
CA ALA A 572 55.49 15.36 -8.45
C ALA A 572 56.71 16.28 -8.35
N SER A 573 57.23 16.75 -9.48
CA SER A 573 58.46 17.55 -9.53
C SER A 573 58.29 18.94 -10.13
N GLY A 574 59.23 19.82 -9.77
CA GLY A 574 59.42 21.16 -10.33
C GLY A 574 59.66 21.17 -11.84
N ASN A 575 60.11 20.07 -12.43
CA ASN A 575 60.32 19.97 -13.88
C ASN A 575 59.04 19.72 -14.69
N GLY A 576 57.85 19.70 -14.07
CA GLY A 576 56.57 19.44 -14.74
C GLY A 576 56.25 17.95 -14.96
N THR A 577 57.05 17.05 -14.38
CA THR A 577 56.82 15.60 -14.48
C THR A 577 56.17 15.04 -13.23
N VAL A 578 55.30 14.06 -13.42
CA VAL A 578 54.87 13.13 -12.37
C VAL A 578 55.41 11.75 -12.70
N LEU A 579 56.16 11.16 -11.77
CA LEU A 579 56.69 9.81 -11.90
C LEU A 579 55.90 8.87 -10.99
N VAL A 580 55.58 7.68 -11.49
CA VAL A 580 54.93 6.62 -10.72
C VAL A 580 55.91 5.47 -10.62
N TRP A 581 56.07 4.95 -9.41
CA TRP A 581 57.06 3.95 -9.04
C TRP A 581 56.39 2.80 -8.32
N GLN A 582 57.00 1.62 -8.39
CA GLN A 582 56.84 0.64 -7.33
C GLN A 582 57.68 1.06 -6.12
N ILE A 583 57.34 0.52 -4.94
CA ILE A 583 58.08 0.79 -3.70
C ILE A 583 59.58 0.45 -3.79
N ASP A 584 59.94 -0.53 -4.61
CA ASP A 584 61.33 -1.02 -4.74
C ASP A 584 62.27 -0.11 -5.52
N GLY A 585 61.79 0.96 -6.17
CA GLY A 585 62.60 1.75 -7.09
C GLY A 585 62.14 1.74 -8.53
N THR A 586 61.40 0.71 -8.95
CA THR A 586 61.14 0.51 -10.38
C THR A 586 60.16 1.57 -10.92
N PRO A 587 60.54 2.31 -11.99
CA PRO A 587 59.64 3.27 -12.62
C PRO A 587 58.54 2.53 -13.39
N VAL A 588 57.29 2.88 -13.11
CA VAL A 588 56.08 2.31 -13.74
C VAL A 588 55.56 3.22 -14.85
N ALA A 589 55.51 4.53 -14.61
CA ALA A 589 55.00 5.49 -15.58
C ALA A 589 55.60 6.89 -15.41
N THR A 590 55.70 7.61 -16.52
CA THR A 590 56.18 9.00 -16.58
C THR A 590 55.14 9.87 -17.27
N LEU A 591 54.67 10.90 -16.56
CA LEU A 591 53.57 11.78 -16.99
C LEU A 591 54.10 13.20 -17.20
N GLU A 592 54.29 13.61 -18.46
CA GLU A 592 55.04 14.84 -18.82
C GLU A 592 54.19 15.92 -19.51
N LYS A 593 52.88 15.99 -19.25
CA LYS A 593 52.04 16.99 -19.95
C LYS A 593 51.97 18.36 -19.28
N HIS A 594 52.45 18.53 -18.05
CA HIS A 594 52.45 19.85 -17.42
C HIS A 594 53.55 20.73 -17.99
N LYS A 595 53.23 22.00 -18.23
CA LYS A 595 54.20 22.97 -18.80
C LYS A 595 55.09 23.62 -17.75
N ASN A 596 54.65 23.60 -16.49
CA ASN A 596 55.32 24.16 -15.33
C ASN A 596 55.33 23.13 -14.19
N GLN A 597 55.93 23.51 -13.06
CA GLN A 597 56.04 22.72 -11.83
C GLN A 597 54.73 22.04 -11.43
N VAL A 598 54.79 20.78 -11.02
CA VAL A 598 53.65 20.09 -10.39
C VAL A 598 53.79 20.24 -8.88
N ASN A 599 52.76 20.81 -8.23
CA ASN A 599 52.82 21.17 -6.82
C ASN A 599 52.16 20.12 -5.92
N HIS A 600 51.13 19.44 -6.42
CA HIS A 600 50.36 18.48 -5.62
C HIS A 600 49.84 17.36 -6.51
N ILE A 601 49.74 16.17 -5.93
CA ILE A 601 49.17 14.97 -6.56
C ILE A 601 48.31 14.20 -5.57
N SER A 602 47.29 13.51 -6.06
CA SER A 602 46.40 12.70 -5.22
C SER A 602 45.79 11.53 -6.01
N PHE A 603 45.87 10.32 -5.48
CA PHE A 603 45.13 9.18 -6.01
C PHE A 603 43.65 9.27 -5.64
N SER A 604 42.78 8.78 -6.52
CA SER A 604 41.38 8.55 -6.18
C SER A 604 41.27 7.45 -5.11
N PRO A 605 40.21 7.46 -4.27
CA PRO A 605 40.02 6.43 -3.24
C PRO A 605 39.97 4.99 -3.78
N ASP A 606 39.54 4.80 -5.04
CA ASP A 606 39.54 3.50 -5.71
C ASP A 606 40.88 3.15 -6.38
N GLY A 607 41.88 4.03 -6.33
CA GLY A 607 43.21 3.85 -6.90
C GLY A 607 43.28 3.89 -8.43
N LYS A 608 42.17 4.11 -9.14
CA LYS A 608 42.14 4.03 -10.61
C LYS A 608 42.63 5.29 -11.31
N LEU A 609 42.52 6.43 -10.63
CA LEU A 609 42.85 7.74 -11.17
C LEU A 609 43.93 8.39 -10.31
N LEU A 610 44.78 9.18 -10.97
CA LEU A 610 45.69 10.11 -10.32
C LEU A 610 45.33 11.52 -10.77
N ALA A 611 45.21 12.45 -9.84
CA ALA A 611 45.06 13.88 -10.14
C ALA A 611 46.39 14.59 -9.88
N SER A 612 46.79 15.49 -10.77
CA SER A 612 47.96 16.37 -10.61
C SER A 612 47.58 17.83 -10.80
N ALA A 613 48.10 18.70 -9.92
CA ALA A 613 47.88 20.14 -9.96
C ALA A 613 49.20 20.87 -10.24
N GLY A 614 49.23 21.63 -11.34
CA GLY A 614 50.43 22.33 -11.81
C GLY A 614 50.36 23.84 -11.71
N SER A 615 51.53 24.48 -11.63
CA SER A 615 51.71 25.94 -11.78
C SER A 615 51.43 26.43 -13.21
N ASP A 616 50.95 25.56 -14.10
CA ASP A 616 50.41 25.92 -15.41
C ASP A 616 48.90 26.23 -15.36
N ASN A 617 48.35 26.40 -14.16
CA ASN A 617 46.93 26.65 -13.87
C ASN A 617 46.01 25.51 -14.33
N THR A 618 46.53 24.27 -14.40
CA THR A 618 45.73 23.11 -14.79
C THR A 618 45.71 22.02 -13.72
N VAL A 619 44.57 21.36 -13.61
CA VAL A 619 44.45 20.05 -12.97
C VAL A 619 44.32 19.01 -14.07
N ARG A 620 45.15 17.97 -14.03
CA ARG A 620 45.09 16.85 -14.97
C ARG A 620 44.67 15.59 -14.22
N VAL A 621 43.81 14.80 -14.84
CA VAL A 621 43.39 13.49 -14.33
C VAL A 621 43.97 12.44 -15.27
N TRP A 622 44.65 11.47 -14.68
CA TRP A 622 45.35 10.40 -15.36
C TRP A 622 44.65 9.08 -15.03
N GLN A 623 44.43 8.27 -16.05
CA GLN A 623 43.91 6.91 -15.91
C GLN A 623 44.99 5.93 -16.33
N PHE A 624 45.26 4.94 -15.48
CA PHE A 624 46.19 3.86 -15.79
C PHE A 624 45.47 2.79 -16.62
N VAL A 625 45.66 2.82 -17.93
CA VAL A 625 45.18 1.75 -18.82
C VAL A 625 46.25 0.67 -18.83
N HIS A 626 45.94 -0.50 -18.28
CA HIS A 626 46.79 -1.67 -18.42
C HIS A 626 46.55 -2.20 -19.83
N ASN A 627 47.58 -2.16 -20.67
CA ASN A 627 47.58 -2.85 -21.98
C ASN A 627 47.97 -4.31 -21.81
#